data_AF-A0A7S0H4C6-F1
#
_entry.id   AF-A0A7S0H4C6-F1
#
_cell.length_a   1.000
_cell.length_b   1.000
_cell.length_c   1.000
_cell.angle_alpha   90.00
_cell.angle_beta   90.00
_cell.angle_gamma   90.00
#
_symmetry.space_group_name_H-M   'P 1'
#
loop_
_entity.id
_entity.type
_entity.pdbx_description
1 polymer ?
#
loop_
_entity_poly.entity_id
_entity_poly.type
_entity_poly.pdbx_seq_one_letter_code
_entity_poly.pdbx_strand_id
1 'polypeptide(L)'
;RGKMTPIRAFILYLMAVAACGANICSPRDTGLMGNNLAVTCYAGNFLTKMLDELNGGHLKTAEHVRVHLLPYLGGMKTLKALKSDSPDNPECTVCYTNHETATSLINLRNTLSADQLKDFDSLNVCYARLTEAIMAYLPKSPDGVYLRPLQKISSFKQVLVMVREIIQFAGSASLCPSS
;
A
#
# COMPACT_ATOMS: atom_id res chain seq x y z
N ARG A 1 -15.99 10.45 27.13
CA ARG A 1 -14.52 10.31 27.27
C ARG A 1 -14.04 9.40 26.15
N GLY A 2 -13.61 9.98 25.04
CA GLY A 2 -13.24 9.25 23.83
C GLY A 2 -11.93 8.49 24.02
N LYS A 3 -11.94 7.19 23.72
CA LYS A 3 -10.74 6.36 23.68
C LYS A 3 -9.82 6.92 22.58
N MET A 4 -8.67 7.41 23.00
CA MET A 4 -7.61 7.87 22.11
C MET A 4 -7.12 6.67 21.29
N THR A 5 -7.21 6.74 19.97
CA THR A 5 -6.64 5.74 19.04
C THR A 5 -5.12 5.65 19.26
N PRO A 6 -4.53 4.44 19.32
CA PRO A 6 -3.14 4.23 19.73
C PRO A 6 -2.10 4.84 18.77
N ILE A 7 -2.51 5.27 17.58
CA ILE A 7 -1.65 5.83 16.52
C ILE A 7 -0.90 7.08 17.00
N ARG A 8 -1.48 7.91 17.86
CA ARG A 8 -0.83 9.17 18.31
C ARG A 8 0.32 8.95 19.30
N ALA A 9 0.32 7.88 20.07
CA ALA A 9 1.34 7.66 21.10
C ALA A 9 2.65 7.08 20.53
N PHE A 10 2.59 6.36 19.41
CA PHE A 10 3.75 5.65 18.87
C PHE A 10 4.63 6.49 17.93
N ILE A 11 4.08 7.57 17.36
CA ILE A 11 4.80 8.45 16.41
C ILE A 11 5.98 9.19 17.06
N LEU A 12 6.00 9.32 18.39
CA LEU A 12 7.04 10.06 19.11
C LEU A 12 8.39 9.32 19.28
N TYR A 13 8.48 8.02 18.95
CA TYR A 13 9.67 7.22 19.28
C TYR A 13 10.63 6.91 18.11
N LEU A 14 10.34 7.34 16.87
CA LEU A 14 11.16 7.00 15.69
C LEU A 14 11.75 8.22 14.96
N MET A 15 12.37 9.11 15.74
CA MET A 15 13.22 10.19 15.23
C MET A 15 14.68 9.74 15.17
N ALA A 16 15.02 8.84 14.24
CA ALA A 16 16.41 8.63 13.85
C ALA A 16 16.52 8.40 12.34
N VAL A 17 17.41 9.17 11.71
CA VAL A 17 17.94 9.05 10.33
C VAL A 17 16.91 9.03 9.20
N ALA A 18 16.69 10.17 8.56
CA ALA A 18 16.24 10.20 7.17
C ALA A 18 17.51 10.13 6.31
N ALA A 19 17.89 8.93 5.89
CA ALA A 19 18.92 8.79 4.87
C ALA A 19 18.29 9.19 3.53
N CYS A 20 18.84 10.21 2.86
CA CYS A 20 18.60 10.40 1.42
C CYS A 20 19.00 9.09 0.73
N GLY A 21 18.03 8.38 0.15
CA GLY A 21 18.26 7.09 -0.52
C GLY A 21 17.72 5.84 0.20
N ALA A 22 16.91 5.98 1.24
CA ALA A 22 16.23 4.83 1.85
C ALA A 22 15.29 4.14 0.84
N ASN A 23 15.43 2.82 0.71
CA ASN A 23 14.69 2.00 -0.25
C ASN A 23 13.71 1.08 0.50
N ILE A 24 12.40 1.18 0.19
CA ILE A 24 11.35 0.39 0.84
C ILE A 24 11.45 -1.11 0.56
N CYS A 25 12.23 -1.50 -0.45
CA CYS A 25 12.52 -2.89 -0.80
C CYS A 25 13.86 -3.40 -0.25
N SER A 26 14.58 -2.60 0.52
CA SER A 26 15.90 -2.96 1.08
C SER A 26 15.75 -3.60 2.46
N PRO A 27 16.24 -4.82 2.69
CA PRO A 27 16.31 -5.40 4.03
C PRO A 27 17.13 -4.53 4.99
N ARG A 28 18.18 -3.86 4.48
CA ARG A 28 19.04 -2.98 5.27
C ARG A 28 18.29 -1.75 5.77
N ASP A 29 17.44 -1.16 4.94
CA ASP A 29 16.73 0.08 5.28
C ASP A 29 15.45 -0.20 6.07
N THR A 30 14.80 -1.34 5.82
CA THR A 30 13.54 -1.71 6.45
C THR A 30 13.69 -2.66 7.63
N GLY A 31 14.81 -3.37 7.78
CA GLY A 31 14.98 -4.44 8.77
C GLY A 31 14.02 -5.63 8.59
N LEU A 32 13.34 -5.74 7.45
CA LEU A 32 12.38 -6.81 7.15
C LEU A 32 13.02 -7.84 6.22
N MET A 33 12.55 -9.09 6.29
CA MET A 33 13.01 -10.20 5.45
C MET A 33 11.84 -11.09 4.99
N GLY A 34 12.08 -11.93 3.98
CA GLY A 34 11.11 -12.91 3.47
C GLY A 34 9.80 -12.29 3.01
N ASN A 35 8.68 -12.96 3.30
CA ASN A 35 7.34 -12.53 2.88
C ASN A 35 7.00 -11.11 3.36
N ASN A 36 7.45 -10.73 4.56
CA ASN A 36 7.21 -9.40 5.11
C ASN A 36 7.91 -8.32 4.28
N LEU A 37 9.13 -8.58 3.81
CA LEU A 37 9.85 -7.68 2.91
C LEU A 37 9.18 -7.61 1.54
N ALA A 38 8.77 -8.74 0.96
CA ALA A 38 8.11 -8.79 -0.34
C ALA A 38 6.81 -7.96 -0.35
N VAL A 39 5.96 -8.13 0.67
CA VAL A 39 4.73 -7.35 0.84
C VAL A 39 5.04 -5.87 1.07
N THR A 40 6.02 -5.55 1.92
CA THR A 40 6.41 -4.17 2.21
C THR A 40 6.99 -3.48 1.00
N CYS A 41 7.83 -4.17 0.22
CA CYS A 41 8.40 -3.66 -1.01
C CYS A 41 7.29 -3.33 -2.02
N TYR A 42 6.42 -4.30 -2.31
CA TYR A 42 5.41 -4.15 -3.35
C TYR A 42 4.33 -3.13 -2.96
N ALA A 43 3.68 -3.29 -1.81
CA ALA A 43 2.70 -2.31 -1.33
C ALA A 43 3.34 -0.94 -1.07
N GLY A 44 4.56 -0.93 -0.55
CA GLY A 44 5.29 0.28 -0.24
C GLY A 44 5.72 1.08 -1.47
N ASN A 45 5.98 0.45 -2.60
CA ASN A 45 6.22 1.14 -3.88
C ASN A 45 5.02 2.02 -4.28
N PHE A 46 3.81 1.46 -4.19
CA PHE A 46 2.58 2.23 -4.41
C PHE A 46 2.40 3.35 -3.38
N LEU A 47 2.53 3.01 -2.10
CA LEU A 47 2.24 3.94 -1.02
C LEU A 47 3.24 5.10 -0.97
N THR A 48 4.51 4.83 -1.28
CA THR A 48 5.55 5.86 -1.36
C THR A 48 5.22 6.85 -2.47
N LYS A 49 4.94 6.36 -3.69
CA LYS A 49 4.52 7.24 -4.80
C LYS A 49 3.27 8.06 -4.45
N MET A 50 2.25 7.42 -3.88
CA MET A 50 1.00 8.08 -3.50
C MET A 50 1.23 9.17 -2.44
N LEU A 51 2.03 8.89 -1.40
CA LEU A 51 2.36 9.88 -0.37
C LEU A 51 3.27 10.99 -0.90
N ASP A 52 4.18 10.71 -1.83
CA ASP A 52 5.00 11.72 -2.49
C ASP A 52 4.14 12.68 -3.33
N GLU A 53 3.16 12.16 -4.08
CA GLU A 53 2.19 12.99 -4.81
C GLU A 53 1.37 13.87 -3.84
N LEU A 54 0.90 13.32 -2.72
CA LEU A 54 0.19 14.09 -1.71
C LEU A 54 1.08 15.18 -1.07
N ASN A 55 2.34 14.86 -0.77
CA ASN A 55 3.32 15.81 -0.26
C ASN A 55 3.67 16.90 -1.28
N GLY A 56 3.57 16.60 -2.58
CA GLY A 56 3.67 17.55 -3.69
C GLY A 56 2.44 18.44 -3.90
N GLY A 57 1.41 18.29 -3.06
CA GLY A 57 0.18 19.11 -3.11
C GLY A 57 -0.96 18.52 -3.92
N HIS A 58 -0.81 17.31 -4.47
CA HIS A 58 -1.93 16.64 -5.14
C HIS A 58 -2.95 16.17 -4.11
N LEU A 59 -4.23 16.41 -4.35
CA LEU A 59 -5.30 15.92 -3.49
C LEU A 59 -5.80 14.57 -3.99
N LYS A 60 -5.94 13.61 -3.07
CA LYS A 60 -6.57 12.31 -3.33
C LYS A 60 -7.59 12.00 -2.25
N THR A 61 -8.76 11.52 -2.65
CA THR A 61 -9.75 11.01 -1.71
C THR A 61 -9.39 9.61 -1.25
N ALA A 62 -9.93 9.18 -0.11
CA ALA A 62 -9.77 7.80 0.32
C ALA A 62 -10.28 6.81 -0.74
N GLU A 63 -11.41 7.12 -1.39
CA GLU A 63 -11.95 6.28 -2.45
C GLU A 63 -11.04 6.22 -3.67
N HIS A 64 -10.48 7.35 -4.10
CA HIS A 64 -9.52 7.38 -5.20
C HIS A 64 -8.32 6.46 -4.92
N VAL A 65 -7.78 6.48 -3.70
CA VAL A 65 -6.66 5.59 -3.35
C VAL A 65 -7.11 4.14 -3.27
N ARG A 66 -8.28 3.85 -2.69
CA ARG A 66 -8.83 2.50 -2.59
C ARG A 66 -8.98 1.84 -3.96
N VAL A 67 -9.60 2.52 -4.92
CA VAL A 67 -9.85 1.95 -6.26
C VAL A 67 -8.57 1.72 -7.07
N HIS A 68 -7.45 2.38 -6.72
CA HIS A 68 -6.15 2.11 -7.36
C HIS A 68 -5.33 1.07 -6.60
N LEU A 69 -5.36 1.11 -5.27
CA LEU A 69 -4.60 0.21 -4.41
C LEU A 69 -5.11 -1.23 -4.53
N LEU A 70 -6.43 -1.43 -4.55
CA LEU A 70 -7.03 -2.76 -4.65
C LEU A 70 -6.54 -3.56 -5.87
N PRO A 71 -6.67 -3.07 -7.11
CA PRO A 71 -6.17 -3.79 -8.28
C PRO A 71 -4.64 -3.82 -8.34
N TYR A 72 -3.93 -2.86 -7.74
CA TYR A 72 -2.47 -2.91 -7.69
C TYR A 72 -1.97 -4.09 -6.85
N LEU A 73 -2.52 -4.28 -5.64
CA LEU A 73 -2.15 -5.37 -4.73
C LEU A 73 -2.59 -6.75 -5.23
N GLY A 74 -3.62 -6.83 -6.08
CA GLY A 74 -4.01 -8.08 -6.75
C GLY A 74 -3.04 -8.54 -7.87
N GLY A 75 -1.99 -7.77 -8.13
CA GLY A 75 -0.93 -8.13 -9.07
C GLY A 75 -1.35 -8.02 -10.53
N MET A 76 -0.60 -8.69 -11.41
CA MET A 76 -0.77 -8.53 -12.87
C MET A 76 -2.16 -8.98 -13.36
N LYS A 77 -2.83 -9.92 -12.67
CA LYS A 77 -4.17 -10.41 -13.02
C LYS A 77 -5.21 -9.27 -12.95
N THR A 78 -5.33 -8.61 -11.81
CA THR A 78 -6.26 -7.49 -11.60
C THR A 78 -5.87 -6.27 -12.42
N LEU A 79 -4.57 -5.99 -12.58
CA LEU A 79 -4.08 -4.89 -13.42
C LEU A 79 -4.45 -5.07 -14.90
N LYS A 80 -4.39 -6.31 -15.43
CA LYS A 80 -4.87 -6.60 -16.79
C LYS A 80 -6.39 -6.53 -16.88
N ALA A 81 -7.10 -6.99 -15.86
CA ALA A 81 -8.57 -6.95 -15.82
C ALA A 81 -9.09 -5.51 -15.97
N LEU A 82 -8.41 -4.50 -15.41
CA LEU A 82 -8.76 -3.08 -15.58
C LEU A 82 -8.87 -2.61 -17.05
N LYS A 83 -8.31 -3.36 -18.02
CA LYS A 83 -8.41 -3.02 -19.45
C LYS A 83 -9.70 -3.50 -20.11
N SER A 84 -10.49 -4.35 -19.48
CA SER A 84 -11.63 -4.98 -20.16
C SER A 84 -12.75 -5.47 -19.24
N ASP A 85 -12.58 -5.38 -17.93
CA ASP A 85 -13.53 -5.92 -16.98
C ASP A 85 -14.78 -5.05 -16.85
N SER A 86 -15.93 -5.68 -16.66
CA SER A 86 -17.23 -4.99 -16.68
C SER A 86 -18.06 -5.41 -15.47
N PRO A 87 -18.84 -4.49 -14.85
CA PRO A 87 -19.78 -4.86 -13.81
C PRO A 87 -20.89 -5.80 -14.30
N ASP A 88 -21.15 -5.86 -15.62
CA ASP A 88 -22.15 -6.77 -16.20
C ASP A 88 -21.64 -8.22 -16.32
N ASN A 89 -20.34 -8.45 -16.10
CA ASN A 89 -19.75 -9.78 -16.10
C ASN A 89 -19.83 -10.39 -14.69
N PRO A 90 -20.54 -11.50 -14.46
CA PRO A 90 -20.63 -12.12 -13.14
C PRO A 90 -19.27 -12.63 -12.61
N GLU A 91 -18.30 -12.86 -13.50
CA GLU A 91 -16.94 -13.31 -13.17
C GLU A 91 -15.94 -12.14 -13.11
N CYS A 92 -16.42 -10.91 -13.00
CA CYS A 92 -15.54 -9.75 -12.93
C CYS A 92 -14.61 -9.82 -11.73
N THR A 93 -13.34 -9.46 -11.94
CA THR A 93 -12.31 -9.47 -10.89
C THR A 93 -12.22 -8.11 -10.20
N VAL A 94 -12.22 -7.02 -10.98
CA VAL A 94 -12.20 -5.63 -10.50
C VAL A 94 -13.55 -4.95 -10.75
N CYS A 95 -14.35 -5.44 -11.71
CA CYS A 95 -15.73 -5.01 -11.99
C CYS A 95 -15.87 -3.56 -12.48
N TYR A 96 -14.81 -3.02 -13.08
CA TYR A 96 -14.84 -1.77 -13.85
C TYR A 96 -13.68 -1.75 -14.86
N THR A 97 -13.80 -0.92 -15.89
CA THR A 97 -12.74 -0.69 -16.89
C THR A 97 -12.17 0.72 -16.75
N ASN A 98 -10.83 0.82 -16.74
CA ASN A 98 -10.09 2.05 -16.88
C ASN A 98 -8.69 1.79 -17.47
N HIS A 99 -8.56 1.94 -18.78
CA HIS A 99 -7.33 1.64 -19.53
C HIS A 99 -6.12 2.49 -19.10
N GLU A 100 -6.36 3.77 -18.80
CA GLU A 100 -5.31 4.70 -18.37
C GLU A 100 -4.77 4.27 -17.00
N THR A 101 -5.66 4.01 -16.05
CA THR A 101 -5.31 3.51 -14.72
C THR A 101 -4.55 2.19 -14.80
N ALA A 102 -5.02 1.25 -15.65
CA ALA A 102 -4.31 0.00 -15.89
C ALA A 102 -2.86 0.24 -16.33
N THR A 103 -2.67 1.13 -17.30
CA THR A 103 -1.34 1.47 -17.84
C THR A 103 -0.45 2.11 -16.78
N SER A 104 -0.96 3.11 -16.06
CA SER A 104 -0.20 3.79 -14.99
C SER A 104 0.22 2.85 -13.87
N LEU A 105 -0.68 1.95 -13.43
CA LEU A 105 -0.39 0.99 -12.37
C LEU A 105 0.56 -0.12 -12.83
N ILE A 106 0.45 -0.57 -14.09
CA ILE A 106 1.44 -1.50 -14.68
C ILE A 106 2.82 -0.85 -14.75
N ASN A 107 2.90 0.41 -15.19
CA ASN A 107 4.16 1.14 -15.23
C ASN A 107 4.78 1.31 -13.84
N LEU A 108 3.96 1.62 -12.84
CA LEU A 108 4.38 1.66 -11.43
C LEU A 108 4.84 0.28 -10.93
N ARG A 109 4.17 -0.81 -11.30
CA ARG A 109 4.64 -2.16 -10.96
C ARG A 109 6.00 -2.45 -11.59
N ASN A 110 6.20 -2.03 -12.83
CA ASN A 110 7.44 -2.27 -13.59
C ASN A 110 8.63 -1.42 -13.12
N THR A 111 8.47 -0.54 -12.12
CA THR A 111 9.63 0.09 -11.45
C THR A 111 10.36 -0.87 -10.52
N LEU A 112 9.72 -1.99 -10.14
CA LEU A 112 10.32 -3.05 -9.33
C LEU A 112 11.11 -4.02 -10.22
N SER A 113 12.16 -4.62 -9.65
CA SER A 113 12.96 -5.63 -10.35
C SER A 113 12.17 -6.94 -10.55
N ALA A 114 12.61 -7.76 -11.51
CA ALA A 114 12.00 -9.07 -11.74
C ALA A 114 11.97 -9.95 -10.48
N ASP A 115 13.04 -9.91 -9.67
CA ASP A 115 13.11 -10.67 -8.41
C ASP A 115 12.11 -10.15 -7.37
N GLN A 116 11.99 -8.83 -7.20
CA GLN A 116 11.01 -8.23 -6.28
C GLN A 116 9.57 -8.57 -6.67
N LEU A 117 9.29 -8.58 -7.98
CA LEU A 117 7.99 -8.95 -8.52
C LEU A 117 7.72 -10.44 -8.31
N LYS A 118 8.71 -11.30 -8.58
CA LYS A 118 8.60 -12.75 -8.35
C LYS A 118 8.33 -13.06 -6.87
N ASP A 119 9.05 -12.41 -5.97
CA ASP A 119 8.88 -12.61 -4.53
C ASP A 119 7.45 -12.30 -4.10
N PHE A 120 6.89 -11.15 -4.50
CA PHE A 120 5.50 -10.80 -4.19
C PHE A 120 4.49 -11.70 -4.90
N ASP A 121 4.64 -11.95 -6.19
CA ASP A 121 3.70 -12.75 -6.99
C ASP A 121 3.64 -14.22 -6.52
N SER A 122 4.71 -14.72 -5.87
CA SER A 122 4.73 -16.07 -5.27
C SER A 122 3.88 -16.17 -4.00
N LEU A 123 3.46 -15.05 -3.42
CA LEU A 123 2.67 -15.00 -2.20
C LEU A 123 1.17 -15.08 -2.51
N ASN A 124 0.45 -15.91 -1.76
CA ASN A 124 -1.02 -15.90 -1.77
C ASN A 124 -1.55 -14.82 -0.82
N VAL A 125 -1.47 -13.55 -1.24
CA VAL A 125 -1.93 -12.40 -0.46
C VAL A 125 -3.43 -12.20 -0.66
N CYS A 126 -4.22 -12.10 0.43
CA CYS A 126 -5.61 -11.65 0.32
C CYS A 126 -5.62 -10.14 0.15
N TYR A 127 -5.31 -9.71 -1.07
CA TYR A 127 -5.06 -8.32 -1.41
C TYR A 127 -6.22 -7.40 -1.03
N ALA A 128 -7.47 -7.85 -1.10
CA ALA A 128 -8.62 -7.08 -0.62
C ALA A 128 -8.52 -6.75 0.88
N ARG A 129 -8.16 -7.72 1.73
CA ARG A 129 -7.97 -7.49 3.17
C ARG A 129 -6.77 -6.60 3.44
N LEU A 130 -5.68 -6.80 2.70
CA LEU A 130 -4.49 -5.95 2.80
C LEU A 130 -4.83 -4.51 2.39
N THR A 131 -5.64 -4.30 1.35
CA THR A 131 -6.16 -2.99 0.97
C THR A 131 -6.92 -2.35 2.13
N GLU A 132 -7.89 -3.05 2.74
CA GLU A 132 -8.64 -2.50 3.89
C GLU A 132 -7.71 -2.13 5.04
N ALA A 133 -6.75 -3.00 5.37
CA ALA A 133 -5.80 -2.75 6.44
C ALA A 133 -5.00 -1.47 6.15
N ILE A 134 -4.43 -1.34 4.95
CA ILE A 134 -3.70 -0.13 4.54
C ILE A 134 -4.61 1.11 4.61
N MET A 135 -5.81 1.03 4.05
CA MET A 135 -6.76 2.14 4.03
C MET A 135 -7.18 2.59 5.43
N ALA A 136 -7.18 1.69 6.42
CA ALA A 136 -7.49 2.00 7.82
C ALA A 136 -6.36 2.79 8.52
N TYR A 137 -5.11 2.61 8.10
CA TYR A 137 -3.95 3.34 8.65
C TYR A 137 -3.63 4.64 7.92
N LEU A 138 -4.18 4.87 6.71
CA LEU A 138 -3.93 6.09 5.97
C LEU A 138 -4.52 7.32 6.69
N PRO A 139 -3.71 8.35 6.98
CA PRO A 139 -4.18 9.56 7.63
C PRO A 139 -5.12 10.35 6.71
N LYS A 140 -6.23 10.81 7.28
CA LYS A 140 -7.29 11.55 6.58
C LYS A 140 -7.37 12.99 7.08
N SER A 141 -7.94 13.87 6.27
CA SER A 141 -8.35 15.20 6.68
C SER A 141 -9.42 15.13 7.79
N PRO A 142 -9.65 16.23 8.54
CA PRO A 142 -10.64 16.24 9.63
C PRO A 142 -12.07 15.89 9.20
N ASP A 143 -12.44 16.20 7.96
CA ASP A 143 -13.72 15.85 7.33
C ASP A 143 -13.76 14.40 6.81
N GLY A 144 -12.64 13.67 6.86
CA GLY A 144 -12.53 12.28 6.41
C GLY A 144 -12.48 12.08 4.89
N VAL A 145 -12.56 13.15 4.09
CA VAL A 145 -12.72 13.06 2.63
C VAL A 145 -11.37 12.81 1.94
N TYR A 146 -10.36 13.61 2.27
CA TYR A 146 -9.06 13.59 1.63
C TYR A 146 -8.04 12.84 2.47
N LEU A 147 -7.04 12.26 1.81
CA LEU A 147 -5.85 11.81 2.49
C LEU A 147 -4.93 13.00 2.78
N ARG A 148 -4.34 13.01 3.98
CA ARG A 148 -3.37 14.03 4.38
C ARG A 148 -2.15 13.35 5.01
N PRO A 149 -0.98 13.36 4.35
CA PRO A 149 0.23 12.78 4.90
C PRO A 149 0.59 13.38 6.26
N LEU A 150 1.30 12.60 7.07
CA LEU A 150 1.79 13.07 8.35
C LEU A 150 2.87 14.14 8.12
N GLN A 151 2.62 15.34 8.65
CA GLN A 151 3.53 16.46 8.50
C GLN A 151 4.89 16.13 9.14
N LYS A 152 5.98 16.55 8.47
CA LYS A 152 7.38 16.38 8.93
C LYS A 152 7.85 14.92 9.02
N ILE A 153 7.12 13.97 8.41
CA ILE A 153 7.53 12.57 8.26
C ILE A 153 7.71 12.29 6.77
N SER A 154 8.83 11.65 6.39
CA SER A 154 9.02 11.25 5.00
C SER A 154 8.07 10.12 4.59
N SER A 155 7.69 10.07 3.32
CA SER A 155 6.84 9.00 2.78
C SER A 155 7.39 7.61 3.14
N PHE A 156 8.70 7.39 2.96
CA PHE A 156 9.37 6.15 3.38
C PHE A 156 9.08 5.77 4.84
N LYS A 157 9.29 6.69 5.79
CA LYS A 157 9.09 6.40 7.22
C LYS A 157 7.63 6.12 7.53
N GLN A 158 6.71 6.88 6.94
CA GLN A 158 5.29 6.67 7.14
C GLN A 158 4.83 5.31 6.60
N VAL A 159 5.28 4.92 5.40
CA VAL A 159 4.99 3.60 4.83
C VAL A 159 5.57 2.50 5.70
N LEU A 160 6.83 2.59 6.10
CA LEU A 160 7.50 1.56 6.90
C LEU A 160 6.78 1.32 8.23
N VAL A 161 6.41 2.40 8.94
CA VAL A 161 5.64 2.28 10.20
C VAL A 161 4.29 1.63 9.93
N MET A 162 3.54 2.13 8.95
CA MET A 162 2.20 1.63 8.64
C MET A 162 2.21 0.13 8.28
N VAL A 163 3.10 -0.29 7.37
CA VAL A 163 3.15 -1.68 6.93
C VAL A 163 3.63 -2.61 8.04
N ARG A 164 4.57 -2.17 8.89
CA ARG A 164 4.99 -2.95 10.07
C ARG A 164 3.84 -3.20 11.03
N GLU A 165 3.05 -2.17 11.35
CA GLU A 165 1.87 -2.32 12.21
C GLU A 165 0.85 -3.30 11.62
N ILE A 166 0.60 -3.20 10.30
CA ILE A 166 -0.30 -4.13 9.59
C ILE A 166 0.20 -5.57 9.66
N ILE A 167 1.50 -5.79 9.41
CA ILE A 167 2.12 -7.13 9.46
C ILE A 167 2.10 -7.69 10.89
N GLN A 168 2.41 -6.87 11.90
CA GLN A 168 2.38 -7.29 13.31
C GLN A 168 0.97 -7.65 13.75
N PHE A 169 -0.04 -6.87 13.36
CA PHE A 169 -1.44 -7.12 13.71
C PHE A 169 -2.02 -8.32 12.97
N ALA A 170 -1.61 -8.56 11.73
CA ALA A 170 -2.05 -9.73 10.95
C ALA A 170 -1.50 -11.06 11.50
N GLY A 171 -0.42 -11.02 12.29
CA GLY A 171 0.30 -12.22 12.72
C GLY A 171 1.04 -12.87 11.55
N SER A 172 2.14 -13.56 11.82
CA SER A 172 2.94 -14.28 10.82
C SER A 172 2.18 -15.39 10.06
N ALA A 173 0.92 -15.64 10.40
CA ALA A 173 0.03 -16.55 9.71
C ALA A 173 -0.69 -15.78 8.61
N SER A 174 -0.10 -15.83 7.41
CA SER A 174 -0.72 -15.58 6.11
C SER A 174 -1.69 -14.39 6.03
N LEU A 175 -1.39 -13.45 5.15
CA LEU A 175 -2.30 -12.37 4.76
C LEU A 175 -3.68 -12.86 4.27
N CYS A 176 -3.89 -14.17 4.17
CA CYS A 176 -5.17 -14.88 4.13
C CYS A 176 -5.34 -15.78 5.37
N PRO A 177 -6.49 -15.82 6.06
CA PRO A 177 -6.74 -16.90 7.01
C PRO A 177 -6.72 -18.25 6.28
N SER A 178 -6.20 -19.28 6.93
CA SER A 178 -6.43 -20.67 6.51
C SER A 178 -7.94 -20.90 6.45
N SER A 179 -8.43 -21.33 5.29
CA SER A 179 -9.80 -21.81 5.12
C SER A 179 -10.14 -22.92 6.11
#